data_AF-A0A1Z5HNS9-F1
#
_entry.id   AF-A0A1Z5HNS9-F1
#
_cell.length_a   1.000
_cell.length_b   1.000
_cell.length_c   1.000
_cell.angle_alpha   90.00
_cell.angle_beta   90.00
_cell.angle_gamma   90.00
#
_symmetry.space_group_name_H-M   'P 1'
#
loop_
_entity.id
_entity.type
_entity.pdbx_description
1 polymer ?
#
loop_
_entity_poly.entity_id
_entity_poly.type
_entity_poly.pdbx_seq_one_letter_code
_entity_poly.pdbx_strand_id
1 'polypeptide(L)'
;MGRSKAWQNLHTWEQGTNRLIYTLAVLGIIVLLNVLANRFTWRLDWTEGKIYTLSEQTREVLARLDREVKIIGFFRSGSEEAERFEDLLAEYNHQNPRVSYRIVDPEQNPSLAQKYGVRQFGTVVVEAGG
;
A
#
# COMPACT_ATOMS: atom_id res chain seq x y z
N MET A 1 -16.49 -12.65 73.12
CA MET A 1 -17.53 -12.02 72.29
C MET A 1 -16.89 -10.91 71.46
N GLY A 2 -17.06 -10.99 70.13
CA GLY A 2 -16.20 -10.35 69.14
C GLY A 2 -16.41 -8.84 68.96
N ARG A 3 -15.28 -8.13 68.82
CA ARG A 3 -15.23 -6.76 68.31
C ARG A 3 -14.45 -6.77 67.01
N SER A 4 -15.13 -6.77 65.86
CA SER A 4 -14.49 -6.45 64.58
C SER A 4 -15.52 -6.25 63.48
N LYS A 5 -15.18 -5.38 62.53
CA LYS A 5 -15.80 -5.17 61.19
C LYS A 5 -16.82 -4.03 61.05
N ALA A 6 -16.49 -2.84 61.54
CA ALA A 6 -17.20 -1.61 61.17
C ALA A 6 -16.28 -0.54 60.52
N TRP A 7 -15.12 -0.94 60.00
CA TRP A 7 -14.11 -0.01 59.46
C TRP A 7 -13.62 -0.35 58.05
N GLN A 8 -14.36 -1.13 57.26
CA GLN A 8 -13.94 -1.46 55.89
C GLN A 8 -14.55 -0.54 54.80
N ASN A 9 -15.47 0.38 55.15
CA ASN A 9 -16.25 1.12 54.14
C ASN A 9 -16.01 2.64 54.12
N LEU A 10 -14.83 3.11 54.51
CA LEU A 10 -14.51 4.56 54.53
C LEU A 10 -13.48 5.00 53.49
N HIS A 11 -13.12 4.15 52.53
CA HIS A 11 -12.37 4.59 51.36
C HIS A 11 -13.12 4.11 50.15
N THR A 12 -13.69 5.04 49.37
CA THR A 12 -14.00 4.97 47.93
C THR A 12 -15.28 5.72 47.54
N TRP A 13 -15.50 6.93 48.09
CA TRP A 13 -16.58 7.81 47.61
C TRP A 13 -16.08 9.08 46.90
N GLU A 14 -14.78 9.21 46.66
CA GLU A 14 -14.19 10.29 45.82
C GLU A 14 -13.71 9.79 44.44
N GLN A 15 -14.18 8.62 44.00
CA GLN A 15 -13.76 8.04 42.72
C GLN A 15 -14.72 8.31 41.56
N GLY A 16 -15.75 9.14 41.74
CA GLY A 16 -16.73 9.44 40.67
C GLY A 16 -16.25 10.52 39.70
N THR A 17 -15.69 11.60 40.22
CA THR A 17 -15.36 12.81 39.44
C THR A 17 -14.19 12.57 38.48
N ASN A 18 -13.18 11.83 38.91
CA ASN A 18 -12.02 11.53 38.06
C ASN A 18 -12.40 10.61 36.89
N ARG A 19 -13.35 9.68 37.08
CA ARG A 19 -13.75 8.74 36.02
C ARG A 19 -14.37 9.45 34.83
N LEU A 20 -15.24 10.43 35.08
CA LEU A 20 -15.86 11.21 34.00
C LEU A 20 -14.83 12.04 33.23
N ILE A 21 -13.86 12.63 33.93
CA ILE A 21 -12.78 13.39 33.30
C ILE A 21 -11.92 12.47 32.43
N TYR A 22 -11.55 11.29 32.91
CA TYR A 22 -10.78 10.32 32.11
C TYR A 22 -11.57 9.81 30.92
N THR A 23 -12.86 9.49 31.07
CA THR A 23 -13.71 9.06 29.95
C THR A 23 -13.81 10.15 28.89
N LEU A 24 -14.02 11.40 29.27
CA LEU A 24 -14.07 12.53 28.34
C LEU A 24 -12.71 12.79 27.67
N ALA A 25 -11.60 12.65 28.40
CA ALA A 25 -10.26 12.79 27.85
C ALA A 25 -9.97 11.70 26.80
N VAL A 26 -10.34 10.45 27.08
CA VAL A 26 -10.18 9.32 26.14
C VAL A 26 -11.03 9.54 24.88
N LEU A 27 -12.28 9.97 25.03
CA LEU A 27 -13.15 10.30 23.89
C LEU A 27 -12.57 11.46 23.05
N GLY A 28 -12.06 12.51 23.71
CA GLY A 28 -11.39 13.61 23.04
C GLY A 28 -10.15 13.17 22.26
N ILE A 29 -9.33 12.29 22.85
CA ILE A 29 -8.18 11.69 22.16
C ILE A 29 -8.62 10.88 20.94
N ILE A 30 -9.69 10.06 21.04
CA ILE A 30 -10.20 9.28 19.91
C ILE A 30 -10.65 10.20 18.77
N VAL A 31 -11.38 11.27 19.06
CA VAL A 31 -11.81 12.25 18.04
C VAL A 31 -10.61 12.96 17.44
N LEU A 32 -9.63 13.37 18.26
CA LEU A 32 -8.41 14.01 17.78
C LEU A 32 -7.62 13.07 16.87
N LEU A 33 -7.45 11.81 17.25
CA LEU A 33 -6.80 10.78 16.45
C LEU A 33 -7.56 10.52 15.15
N ASN A 34 -8.90 10.53 15.16
CA ASN A 34 -9.70 10.36 13.94
C ASN A 34 -9.53 11.56 12.99
N VAL A 35 -9.56 12.79 13.51
CA VAL A 35 -9.33 14.01 12.73
C VAL A 35 -7.89 14.05 12.20
N LEU A 36 -6.90 13.70 13.01
CA LEU A 36 -5.51 13.60 12.59
C LEU A 36 -5.33 12.46 11.57
N ALA A 37 -5.97 11.31 11.72
CA ALA A 37 -5.90 10.21 10.75
C ALA A 37 -6.57 10.59 9.41
N ASN A 38 -7.64 11.40 9.45
CA ASN A 38 -8.31 11.88 8.23
C ASN A 38 -7.57 13.05 7.57
N ARG A 39 -6.84 13.88 8.33
CA ARG A 39 -6.05 15.03 7.83
C ARG A 39 -4.63 14.65 7.45
N PHE A 40 -3.99 13.80 8.24
CA PHE A 40 -2.75 13.12 7.95
C PHE A 40 -3.10 11.71 7.52
N THR A 41 -3.34 11.53 6.23
CA THR A 41 -3.02 10.28 5.54
C THR A 41 -1.50 10.09 5.52
N TRP A 42 -0.85 10.13 6.69
CA TRP A 42 0.41 9.46 6.86
C TRP A 42 0.10 7.98 6.61
N ARG A 43 0.40 7.55 5.39
CA ARG A 43 0.65 6.16 5.01
C ARG A 43 1.79 5.65 5.91
N LEU A 44 1.52 5.50 7.20
CA LEU A 44 2.25 4.63 8.11
C LEU A 44 1.81 3.21 7.72
N ASP A 45 2.20 2.82 6.51
CA ASP A 45 2.02 1.47 6.01
C ASP A 45 3.03 0.60 6.76
N TRP A 46 2.63 0.17 7.96
CA TRP A 46 3.29 -0.89 8.73
C TRP A 46 2.92 -2.27 8.19
N THR A 47 2.39 -2.33 6.98
CA THR A 47 2.55 -3.53 6.16
C THR A 47 3.83 -3.33 5.36
N GLU A 48 4.75 -4.28 5.47
CA GLU A 48 5.89 -4.46 4.55
C GLU A 48 5.47 -4.65 3.07
N GLY A 49 4.21 -4.38 2.74
CA GLY A 49 3.61 -4.53 1.43
C GLY A 49 3.14 -3.19 0.89
N LYS A 50 4.06 -2.24 0.66
CA LYS A 50 3.85 -1.26 -0.40
C LYS A 50 3.95 -1.99 -1.74
N ILE A 51 2.93 -2.78 -2.08
CA ILE A 51 2.97 -3.76 -3.19
C ILE A 51 3.26 -3.09 -4.55
N TYR A 52 3.09 -1.76 -4.64
CA TYR A 52 3.37 -0.92 -5.81
C TYR A 52 4.43 0.16 -5.57
N THR A 53 5.17 0.13 -4.46
CA THR A 53 6.32 1.04 -4.27
C THR A 53 7.61 0.29 -4.50
N LEU A 54 8.44 0.87 -5.35
CA LEU A 54 9.80 0.41 -5.60
C LEU A 54 10.60 0.27 -4.31
N SER A 55 11.27 -0.88 -4.14
CA SER A 55 12.30 -1.02 -3.13
C SER A 55 13.46 -0.07 -3.42
N GLU A 56 14.20 0.33 -2.38
CA GLU A 56 15.38 1.20 -2.55
C GLU A 56 16.41 0.59 -3.52
N GLN A 57 16.53 -0.75 -3.52
CA GLN A 57 17.39 -1.48 -4.45
C GLN A 57 16.94 -1.33 -5.90
N THR A 58 15.64 -1.45 -6.18
CA THR A 58 15.11 -1.28 -7.54
C THR A 58 15.25 0.16 -8.00
N ARG A 59 15.09 1.15 -7.11
CA ARG A 59 15.35 2.56 -7.44
C ARG A 59 16.80 2.78 -7.85
N GLU A 60 17.76 2.18 -7.15
CA GLU A 60 19.18 2.30 -7.50
C GLU A 60 19.50 1.69 -8.86
N VAL A 61 18.91 0.53 -9.17
CA VAL A 61 19.03 -0.11 -10.48
C VAL A 61 18.44 0.77 -11.59
N LEU A 62 17.24 1.31 -11.37
CA LEU A 62 16.60 2.22 -12.32
C LEU A 62 17.40 3.51 -12.50
N ALA A 63 17.97 4.08 -11.44
CA ALA A 63 18.78 5.29 -11.53
C ALA A 63 20.07 5.09 -12.35
N ARG A 64 20.64 3.88 -12.33
CA ARG A 64 21.87 3.54 -13.07
C ARG A 64 21.59 3.00 -14.48
N LEU A 65 20.32 2.92 -14.88
CA LEU A 65 19.93 2.38 -16.18
C LEU A 65 20.33 3.35 -17.30
N ASP A 66 21.29 2.92 -18.12
CA ASP A 66 21.93 3.68 -19.19
C ASP A 66 21.35 3.38 -20.58
N ARG A 67 20.52 2.34 -20.69
CA ARG A 67 19.89 1.88 -21.93
C ARG A 67 18.37 1.91 -21.83
N GLU A 68 17.71 2.10 -22.97
CA GLU A 68 16.25 2.03 -23.04
C GLU A 68 15.78 0.61 -22.77
N VAL A 69 14.75 0.50 -21.93
CA VAL A 69 14.08 -0.75 -21.59
C VAL A 69 12.61 -0.61 -21.93
N LYS A 70 12.06 -1.60 -22.61
CA LYS A 70 10.66 -1.66 -22.97
C LYS A 70 10.03 -2.92 -22.41
N ILE A 71 8.95 -2.75 -21.66
CA ILE A 71 8.25 -3.83 -20.99
C ILE A 71 6.86 -3.98 -21.60
N ILE A 72 6.53 -5.16 -22.12
CA ILE A 72 5.24 -5.45 -22.75
C ILE A 72 4.54 -6.53 -21.92
N GLY A 73 3.41 -6.16 -21.30
CA GLY A 73 2.57 -7.06 -20.53
C GLY A 73 1.40 -7.57 -21.37
N PHE A 74 1.22 -8.88 -21.43
CA PHE A 74 0.12 -9.52 -22.14
C PHE A 74 -0.97 -9.96 -21.16
N PHE A 75 -1.95 -9.10 -20.94
CA PHE A 75 -3.03 -9.30 -19.97
C PHE A 75 -4.39 -9.09 -20.62
N ARG A 76 -5.45 -9.64 -20.03
CA ARG A 76 -6.81 -9.38 -20.49
C ARG A 76 -7.15 -7.92 -20.19
N SER A 77 -7.79 -7.24 -21.14
CA SER A 77 -8.22 -5.85 -20.95
C SER A 77 -9.14 -5.72 -19.74
N GLY A 78 -8.83 -4.77 -18.85
CA GLY A 78 -9.63 -4.50 -17.65
C GLY A 78 -9.56 -5.58 -16.57
N SER A 79 -8.56 -6.48 -16.61
CA SER A 79 -8.31 -7.40 -15.50
C SER A 79 -7.57 -6.68 -14.37
N GLU A 80 -7.83 -7.09 -13.13
CA GLU A 80 -7.17 -6.51 -11.95
C GLU A 80 -5.65 -6.68 -12.02
N GLU A 81 -5.16 -7.80 -12.58
CA GLU A 81 -3.74 -8.03 -12.78
C GLU A 81 -3.12 -7.04 -13.77
N ALA A 82 -3.86 -6.64 -14.81
CA ALA A 82 -3.42 -5.64 -15.76
C ALA A 82 -3.26 -4.27 -15.09
N GLU A 83 -4.25 -3.84 -14.31
CA GLU A 83 -4.22 -2.57 -13.57
C GLU A 83 -3.05 -2.53 -12.58
N ARG A 84 -2.90 -3.60 -11.78
CA ARG A 84 -1.79 -3.73 -10.82
C ARG A 84 -0.42 -3.71 -11.48
N PHE A 85 -0.29 -4.33 -12.64
CA PHE A 85 0.94 -4.33 -13.43
C PHE A 85 1.21 -2.94 -14.03
N GLU A 86 0.17 -2.25 -14.51
CA GLU A 86 0.26 -0.90 -15.03
C GLU A 86 0.74 0.09 -13.95
N ASP A 87 0.15 0.04 -12.76
CA ASP A 87 0.53 0.90 -11.63
C ASP A 87 2.00 0.73 -11.25
N LEU A 88 2.51 -0.52 -11.26
CA LEU A 88 3.91 -0.81 -10.98
C LEU A 88 4.83 -0.21 -12.05
N LEU A 89 4.51 -0.40 -13.33
CA LEU A 89 5.34 0.11 -14.43
C LEU A 89 5.26 1.63 -14.58
N ALA A 90 4.14 2.24 -14.21
CA ALA A 90 4.01 3.68 -14.10
C ALA A 90 5.02 4.26 -13.10
N GLU A 91 5.20 3.61 -11.95
CA GLU A 91 6.21 4.00 -10.96
C GLU A 91 7.64 3.81 -11.52
N TYR A 92 7.89 2.75 -12.29
CA TYR A 92 9.21 2.50 -12.89
C TYR A 92 9.58 3.59 -13.91
N ASN A 93 8.64 3.91 -14.80
CA ASN A 93 8.78 4.99 -15.79
C ASN A 93 8.91 6.37 -15.11
N HIS A 94 8.19 6.60 -14.01
CA HIS A 94 8.30 7.83 -13.23
C HIS A 94 9.71 8.02 -12.66
N GLN A 95 10.34 6.95 -12.18
CA GLN A 95 11.72 7.01 -11.68
C GLN A 95 12.77 7.14 -12.79
N ASN A 96 12.57 6.49 -13.95
CA ASN A 96 13.45 6.63 -15.10
C ASN A 96 12.67 6.59 -16.43
N PRO A 97 12.62 7.72 -17.17
CA PRO A 97 11.94 7.81 -18.47
C PRO A 97 12.48 6.88 -19.57
N ARG A 98 13.65 6.25 -19.36
CA ARG A 98 14.20 5.21 -20.25
C ARG A 98 13.44 3.88 -20.15
N VAL A 99 12.58 3.72 -19.14
CA VAL A 99 11.69 2.56 -19.01
C VAL A 99 10.34 2.89 -19.63
N SER A 100 10.07 2.31 -20.78
CA SER A 100 8.76 2.39 -21.44
C SER A 100 7.96 1.11 -21.20
N TYR A 101 6.64 1.21 -21.24
CA TYR A 101 5.78 0.05 -21.07
C TYR A 101 4.55 0.07 -21.97
N ARG A 102 3.96 -1.11 -22.19
CA ARG A 102 2.69 -1.28 -22.89
C ARG A 102 1.94 -2.50 -22.38
N ILE A 103 0.64 -2.36 -22.11
CA ILE A 103 -0.26 -3.49 -21.90
C ILE A 103 -0.95 -3.83 -23.22
N VAL A 104 -0.99 -5.12 -23.53
CA VAL A 104 -1.53 -5.66 -24.78
C VAL A 104 -2.48 -6.80 -24.42
N ASP A 105 -3.70 -6.73 -24.92
CA ASP A 105 -4.61 -7.87 -24.89
C ASP A 105 -4.31 -8.82 -26.06
N PRO A 106 -3.86 -10.07 -25.81
CA PRO A 106 -3.61 -11.06 -26.84
C PRO A 106 -4.82 -11.39 -27.72
N GLU A 107 -6.04 -11.30 -27.17
CA GLU A 107 -7.27 -11.59 -27.92
C GLU A 107 -7.59 -10.44 -28.88
N GLN A 108 -7.32 -9.19 -28.48
CA GLN A 108 -7.52 -8.02 -29.35
C GLN A 108 -6.36 -7.79 -30.32
N ASN A 109 -5.14 -8.20 -29.97
CA ASN A 109 -3.93 -8.02 -30.79
C ASN A 109 -3.17 -9.35 -31.01
N PRO A 110 -3.79 -10.34 -31.66
CA PRO A 110 -3.19 -11.67 -31.84
C PRO A 110 -1.91 -11.65 -32.68
N SER A 111 -1.80 -10.74 -33.65
CA SER A 111 -0.59 -10.56 -34.47
C SER A 111 0.62 -10.14 -33.65
N LEU A 112 0.42 -9.25 -32.67
CA LEU A 112 1.48 -8.80 -31.77
C LEU A 112 1.85 -9.91 -30.78
N ALA A 113 0.87 -10.60 -30.20
CA ALA A 113 1.12 -11.75 -29.34
C ALA A 113 1.90 -12.85 -30.07
N GLN A 114 1.55 -13.15 -31.32
CA GLN A 114 2.25 -14.14 -32.14
C GLN A 114 3.69 -13.72 -32.46
N LYS A 115 3.93 -12.43 -32.76
CA LYS A 115 5.29 -11.89 -32.96
C LYS A 115 6.20 -12.16 -31.77
N TYR A 116 5.67 -12.05 -30.55
CA TYR A 116 6.41 -12.31 -29.31
C TYR A 116 6.29 -13.77 -28.81
N GLY A 117 5.65 -14.66 -29.57
CA GLY A 117 5.46 -16.06 -29.17
C GLY A 117 4.54 -16.26 -27.96
N VAL A 118 3.73 -15.26 -27.60
CA VAL A 118 2.84 -15.29 -26.44
C VAL A 118 1.59 -16.10 -26.75
N ARG A 119 1.36 -17.14 -25.94
CA ARG A 119 0.21 -18.06 -26.09
C ARG A 119 -0.74 -18.04 -24.89
N GLN A 120 -0.38 -17.31 -23.84
CA GLN A 120 -1.07 -17.31 -22.56
C GLN A 120 -1.05 -15.92 -21.94
N PHE A 121 -2.14 -15.57 -21.25
CA PHE A 121 -2.24 -14.34 -20.46
C PHE A 121 -1.26 -14.35 -19.28
N GLY A 122 -0.88 -13.17 -18.82
CA GLY A 122 0.11 -12.99 -17.75
C GLY A 122 1.55 -13.08 -18.22
N THR A 123 1.80 -13.14 -19.54
CA THR A 123 3.16 -13.16 -20.09
C THR A 123 3.72 -11.75 -20.13
N VAL A 124 4.95 -11.56 -19.66
CA VAL A 124 5.66 -10.28 -19.73
C VAL A 124 6.91 -10.44 -20.58
N VAL A 125 7.10 -9.54 -21.54
CA VAL A 125 8.28 -9.48 -22.40
C VAL A 125 9.07 -8.23 -22.07
N VAL A 126 10.39 -8.36 -21.92
CA VAL A 126 11.29 -7.24 -21.65
C VAL A 126 12.31 -7.15 -22.77
N GLU A 127 12.36 -6.01 -23.43
CA GLU A 127 13.34 -5.65 -24.45
C GLU A 127 14.29 -4.61 -23.85
N ALA A 128 15.60 -4.76 -24.03
CA ALA A 128 16.58 -3.81 -23.52
C ALA A 128 17.62 -3.51 -24.61
N GLY A 129 17.84 -2.22 -24.87
CA GLY A 129 18.98 -1.76 -25.66
C GLY A 129 18.78 -1.66 -27.18
N GLY A 130 17.55 -1.45 -27.68
CA GLY A 130 17.28 -0.99 -29.05
C GLY A 130 17.74 -1.91 -30.17
#